data_AF-A0A974SBN6-F1
#
_entry.id   AF-A0A974SBN6-F1
#
_cell.length_a   1.000
_cell.length_b   1.000
_cell.length_c   1.000
_cell.angle_alpha   90.00
_cell.angle_beta   90.00
_cell.angle_gamma   90.00
#
_symmetry.space_group_name_H-M   'P 1'
#
loop_
_entity.id
_entity.type
_entity.pdbx_description
1 polymer ?
#
loop_
_entity_poly.entity_id
_entity_poly.type
_entity_poly.pdbx_seq_one_letter_code
_entity_poly.pdbx_strand_id
1 'polypeptide(L)'
;MLTNFVIAQDTRFKVAASGASISNVLAGYGTDQYIRDYEVELGKPWETLDTWMKVSYPFYHADRIKTPTLFLVGEKDFNVPALNSEQMYQTLKSQGSIPS
;
A
#
# COMPACT_ATOMS: atom_id res chain seq x y z
N MET A 1 1.93 4.79 3.84
CA MET A 1 0.75 5.24 3.08
C MET A 1 1.06 6.40 2.12
N LEU A 2 1.61 7.53 2.60
CA LEU A 2 1.65 8.80 1.84
C LEU A 2 2.31 8.71 0.44
N THR A 3 3.52 8.14 0.32
CA THR A 3 4.21 8.04 -0.98
C THR A 3 3.37 7.29 -2.01
N ASN A 4 2.77 6.17 -1.61
CA ASN A 4 1.97 5.32 -2.50
C ASN A 4 0.68 6.03 -2.94
N PHE A 5 0.05 6.80 -2.04
CA PHE A 5 -1.10 7.66 -2.37
C PHE A 5 -0.75 8.73 -3.39
N VAL A 6 0.37 9.43 -3.19
CA VAL A 6 0.79 10.53 -4.08
C VAL A 6 1.05 10.00 -5.49
N ILE A 7 1.79 8.90 -5.65
CA ILE A 7 2.10 8.34 -6.98
C ILE A 7 0.90 7.67 -7.66
N ALA A 8 -0.15 7.31 -6.91
CA ALA A 8 -1.40 6.78 -7.44
C ALA A 8 -2.40 7.88 -7.86
N GLN A 9 -2.20 9.12 -7.40
CA GLN A 9 -3.04 10.27 -7.74
C GLN A 9 -2.37 11.20 -8.76
N ASP A 10 -1.04 11.24 -8.80
CA ASP A 10 -0.30 12.26 -9.54
C ASP A 10 0.93 11.67 -10.25
N THR A 11 1.02 11.95 -11.55
CA THR A 11 2.07 11.44 -12.44
C THR A 11 3.22 12.43 -12.67
N ARG A 12 3.26 13.57 -11.95
CA ARG A 12 4.32 14.57 -12.15
C ARG A 12 5.70 14.14 -11.63
N PHE A 13 5.75 13.11 -10.79
CA PHE A 13 6.98 12.65 -10.15
C PHE A 13 7.79 11.74 -11.10
N LYS A 14 9.11 11.94 -11.15
CA LYS A 14 10.01 11.17 -12.01
C LYS A 14 10.53 9.89 -11.36
N VAL A 15 10.66 9.88 -10.05
CA VAL A 15 11.07 8.74 -9.22
C VAL A 15 10.43 8.85 -7.84
N ALA A 16 10.22 7.72 -7.18
CA ALA A 16 9.75 7.66 -5.80
C ALA A 16 10.51 6.62 -4.98
N ALA A 17 10.64 6.85 -3.67
CA ALA A 17 11.15 5.87 -2.71
C ALA A 17 10.10 5.70 -1.61
N SER A 18 9.66 4.46 -1.40
CA SER A 18 8.65 4.10 -0.42
C SER A 18 9.23 3.09 0.58
N GLY A 19 9.52 3.56 1.79
CA GLY A 19 9.90 2.70 2.92
C GLY A 19 8.69 2.44 3.82
N ALA A 20 8.52 1.20 4.28
CA ALA A 20 7.53 0.79 5.28
C ALA A 20 6.11 1.38 5.07
N SER A 21 5.63 1.36 3.82
CA SER A 21 4.38 2.03 3.45
C SER A 21 3.26 1.03 3.21
N ILE A 22 2.18 1.15 3.96
CA ILE A 22 0.93 0.42 3.73
C ILE A 22 0.26 0.96 2.45
N SER A 23 -0.26 0.06 1.62
CA SER A 23 -1.07 0.37 0.42
C SER A 23 -2.39 -0.39 0.36
N ASN A 24 -2.47 -1.52 1.07
CA ASN A 24 -3.65 -2.36 1.14
C ASN A 24 -3.92 -2.69 2.61
N VAL A 25 -4.66 -1.80 3.27
CA VAL A 25 -4.98 -1.92 4.70
C VAL A 25 -5.87 -3.14 4.95
N LEU A 26 -6.75 -3.47 4.00
CA LEU A 26 -7.65 -4.61 4.10
C LEU A 26 -6.89 -5.95 4.15
N ALA A 27 -5.83 -6.12 3.36
CA ALA A 27 -5.00 -7.34 3.43
C ALA A 27 -4.21 -7.48 4.73
N GLY A 28 -3.98 -6.37 5.45
CA GLY A 28 -3.39 -6.38 6.79
C GLY A 28 -4.36 -6.79 7.90
N TYR A 29 -5.66 -6.89 7.61
CA TYR A 29 -6.67 -7.22 8.62
C TYR A 29 -6.43 -8.64 9.19
N GLY A 30 -5.99 -8.71 10.45
CA GLY A 30 -5.62 -9.96 11.13
C GLY A 30 -4.12 -10.27 11.17
N THR A 31 -3.26 -9.46 10.55
CA THR A 31 -1.79 -9.61 10.59
C THR A 31 -1.06 -8.35 11.05
N ASP A 32 -1.71 -7.18 10.93
CA ASP A 32 -1.21 -5.91 11.43
C ASP A 32 -1.53 -5.74 12.93
N GLN A 33 -0.54 -5.28 13.72
CA GLN A 33 -0.68 -5.06 15.16
C GLN A 33 -1.63 -3.91 15.51
N TYR A 34 -1.90 -2.99 14.57
CA TYR A 34 -2.76 -1.82 14.76
C TYR A 34 -4.23 -2.09 14.42
N ILE A 35 -4.65 -3.35 14.34
CA ILE A 35 -6.01 -3.72 13.92
C ILE A 35 -7.12 -3.08 14.75
N ARG A 36 -6.88 -2.94 16.06
CA ARG A 36 -7.83 -2.32 16.98
C ARG A 36 -8.04 -0.85 16.64
N ASP A 37 -6.98 -0.14 16.31
CA ASP A 37 -7.04 1.29 15.97
C ASP A 37 -7.76 1.46 14.62
N TYR A 38 -7.47 0.61 13.65
CA TYR A 38 -8.19 0.61 12.37
C TYR A 38 -9.69 0.34 12.53
N GLU A 39 -10.11 -0.59 13.39
CA GLU A 39 -11.55 -0.81 13.65
C GLU A 39 -12.21 0.40 14.30
N VAL A 40 -11.51 1.09 15.20
CA VAL A 40 -12.02 2.30 15.86
C VAL A 40 -12.17 3.44 14.86
N GLU A 41 -11.22 3.61 13.94
CA GLU A 41 -11.22 4.71 12.97
C GLU A 41 -12.07 4.44 11.74
N LEU A 42 -12.08 3.20 11.23
CA LEU A 42 -12.67 2.85 9.94
C LEU A 42 -13.98 2.06 10.07
N GLY A 43 -14.27 1.47 11.24
CA GLY A 43 -15.27 0.42 11.40
C GLY A 43 -14.75 -0.95 10.93
N LYS A 44 -15.52 -2.01 11.15
CA LYS A 44 -15.11 -3.36 10.73
C LYS A 44 -15.22 -3.55 9.21
N PRO A 45 -14.35 -4.33 8.56
CA PRO A 45 -14.36 -4.46 7.10
C PRO A 45 -15.68 -4.91 6.49
N TRP A 46 -16.43 -5.78 7.18
CA TRP A 46 -17.75 -6.25 6.71
C TRP A 46 -18.89 -5.24 6.95
N GLU A 47 -18.64 -4.19 7.73
CA GLU A 47 -19.61 -3.11 8.00
C GLU A 47 -19.32 -1.89 7.12
N THR A 48 -18.05 -1.62 6.82
CA THR A 48 -17.59 -0.40 6.14
C THR A 48 -16.61 -0.68 4.99
N LEU A 49 -16.84 -1.74 4.21
CA LEU A 49 -15.92 -2.20 3.15
C LEU A 49 -15.45 -1.08 2.22
N ASP A 50 -16.35 -0.18 1.79
CA ASP A 50 -15.99 0.95 0.93
C ASP A 50 -14.93 1.87 1.55
N THR A 51 -14.95 2.06 2.87
CA THR A 51 -13.94 2.84 3.60
C THR A 51 -12.58 2.14 3.54
N TRP A 52 -12.55 0.82 3.79
CA TRP A 52 -11.34 0.00 3.72
C TRP A 52 -10.74 -0.02 2.30
N MET A 53 -11.60 -0.07 1.27
CA MET A 53 -11.19 0.03 -0.13
C MET A 53 -10.61 1.43 -0.46
N LYS A 54 -11.25 2.50 0.04
CA LYS A 54 -10.78 3.89 -0.16
C LYS A 54 -9.41 4.14 0.46
N VAL A 55 -9.17 3.69 1.70
CA VAL A 55 -7.84 3.84 2.33
C VAL A 55 -6.79 2.95 1.69
N SER A 56 -7.21 1.93 0.92
CA SER A 56 -6.35 1.05 0.13
C SER A 56 -6.23 1.47 -1.33
N TYR A 57 -6.61 2.71 -1.65
CA TYR A 57 -6.62 3.26 -3.02
C TYR A 57 -5.34 3.00 -3.82
N PRO A 58 -4.10 3.13 -3.28
CA PRO A 58 -2.88 2.92 -4.07
C PRO A 58 -2.75 1.50 -4.62
N PHE A 59 -3.23 0.49 -3.89
CA PHE A 59 -3.18 -0.90 -4.33
C PHE A 59 -4.24 -1.16 -5.41
N TYR A 60 -5.47 -0.72 -5.19
CA TYR A 60 -6.57 -0.94 -6.14
C TYR A 60 -6.50 -0.09 -7.41
N HIS A 61 -5.72 0.99 -7.39
CA HIS A 61 -5.48 1.88 -8.52
C HIS A 61 -4.02 1.90 -8.98
N ALA A 62 -3.33 0.78 -8.80
CA ALA A 62 -1.94 0.67 -9.21
C ALA A 62 -1.73 0.85 -10.73
N ASP A 63 -2.79 0.62 -11.54
CA ASP A 63 -2.83 0.91 -12.99
C ASP A 63 -2.49 2.37 -13.34
N ARG A 64 -2.69 3.28 -12.38
CA ARG A 64 -2.41 4.71 -12.51
C ARG A 64 -0.97 5.07 -12.16
N ILE A 65 -0.26 4.19 -11.46
CA ILE A 65 1.11 4.45 -11.01
C ILE A 65 2.06 4.27 -12.19
N LYS A 66 2.68 5.37 -12.64
CA LYS A 66 3.71 5.37 -13.71
C LYS A 66 5.09 5.77 -13.21
N THR A 67 5.17 6.23 -11.97
CA THR A 67 6.41 6.66 -11.34
C THR A 67 7.24 5.43 -10.96
N PRO A 68 8.46 5.27 -11.51
CA PRO A 68 9.39 4.25 -11.04
C PRO A 68 9.60 4.38 -9.53
N THR A 69 9.34 3.31 -8.79
CA THR A 69 9.30 3.33 -7.32
C THR A 69 10.23 2.27 -6.73
N LEU A 70 11.15 2.71 -5.86
CA LEU A 70 11.96 1.83 -5.03
C LEU A 70 11.20 1.50 -3.74
N PHE A 71 11.01 0.22 -3.44
CA PHE A 71 10.45 -0.23 -2.16
C PHE A 71 11.55 -0.69 -1.22
N LEU A 72 11.58 -0.11 -0.02
CA LEU A 72 12.53 -0.48 1.04
C LEU A 72 11.77 -1.17 2.17
N VAL A 73 12.23 -2.34 2.57
CA VAL A 73 11.66 -3.13 3.67
C VAL A 73 12.78 -3.70 4.54
N GLY A 74 12.61 -3.64 5.85
CA GLY A 74 13.47 -4.38 6.77
C GLY A 74 12.95 -5.81 6.91
N GLU A 75 13.80 -6.82 6.70
CA GLU A 75 13.44 -8.24 6.82
C GLU A 75 12.88 -8.62 8.22
N LYS A 76 13.16 -7.80 9.23
CA LYS A 76 12.68 -7.94 10.62
C LYS A 76 11.83 -6.78 11.11
N ASP A 77 11.18 -6.05 10.19
CA ASP A 77 10.24 -4.99 10.58
C ASP A 77 8.91 -5.60 11.03
N PHE A 78 8.74 -5.73 12.34
CA PHE A 78 7.48 -6.17 12.95
C PHE A 78 6.43 -5.05 13.07
N ASN A 79 6.80 -3.78 12.82
CA ASN A 79 5.88 -2.66 12.92
C ASN A 79 5.12 -2.44 11.61
N VAL A 80 5.73 -2.70 10.46
CA VAL A 80 5.05 -2.72 9.16
C VAL A 80 5.39 -4.03 8.46
N PRO A 81 4.45 -5.00 8.42
CA PRO A 81 4.69 -6.28 7.79
C PRO A 81 5.22 -6.12 6.36
N ALA A 82 6.24 -6.92 6.01
CA ALA A 82 6.85 -6.93 4.67
C ALA A 82 5.83 -7.11 3.55
N LEU A 83 4.70 -7.76 3.86
CA LEU A 83 3.50 -7.88 3.06
C LEU A 83 3.15 -6.61 2.28
N ASN A 84 3.24 -5.43 2.91
CA ASN A 84 2.85 -4.16 2.26
C ASN A 84 3.79 -3.77 1.11
N SER A 85 5.10 -3.85 1.35
CA SER A 85 6.11 -3.57 0.33
C SER A 85 6.12 -4.64 -0.76
N GLU A 86 5.95 -5.91 -0.38
CA GLU A 86 5.88 -7.04 -1.31
C GLU A 86 4.66 -6.95 -2.24
N GLN A 87 3.48 -6.65 -1.69
CA GLN A 87 2.27 -6.48 -2.49
C GLN A 87 2.42 -5.38 -3.53
N MET A 88 2.98 -4.22 -3.16
CA MET A 88 3.19 -3.13 -4.11
C MET A 88 4.28 -3.45 -5.14
N TYR A 89 5.38 -4.08 -4.72
CA TYR A 89 6.40 -4.54 -5.66
C TYR A 89 5.81 -5.49 -6.71
N GLN A 90 5.09 -6.52 -6.27
CA GLN A 90 4.46 -7.48 -7.19
C GLN A 90 3.40 -6.82 -8.07
N THR A 91 2.60 -5.91 -7.51
CA THR A 91 1.59 -5.17 -8.28
C THR A 91 2.24 -4.36 -9.40
N LEU A 92 3.24 -3.53 -9.10
CA LEU A 92 3.91 -2.72 -10.13
C LEU A 92 4.72 -3.57 -11.11
N LYS A 93 5.32 -4.67 -10.65
CA LYS A 93 6.00 -5.64 -11.52
C LYS A 93 5.04 -6.30 -12.51
N SER A 94 3.87 -6.74 -12.04
CA SER A 94 2.85 -7.37 -12.89
C SER A 94 2.32 -6.43 -13.99
N GLN A 95 2.40 -5.12 -13.77
CA GLN A 95 2.00 -4.11 -14.74
C GLN A 95 3.12 -3.70 -15.70
N GLY A 96 4.32 -4.27 -15.57
CA GLY A 96 5.50 -3.88 -16.36
C GLY A 96 6.03 -2.49 -16.03
N SER A 97 5.67 -1.93 -14.86
CA SER A 97 6.10 -0.58 -14.43
C SER A 97 7.44 -0.56 -13.71
N ILE A 98 8.04 -1.73 -13.45
CA ILE A 98 9.39 -1.89 -12.90
C ILE A 98 10.19 -2.79 -13.86
N PRO A 99 11.41 -2.40 -14.29
CA PRO A 99 12.29 -3.26 -15.07
C PRO A 99 12.60 -4.55 -14.32
N SER A 100 12.61 -5.68 -15.03
CA SER A 100 12.99 -7.01 -14.51
C SER A 100 14.44 -7.07 -14.05
#